data_AF-A0A0A2MR28-F1
#
_entry.id   AF-A0A0A2MR28-F1
#
_cell.length_a   1.000
_cell.length_b   1.000
_cell.length_c   1.000
_cell.angle_alpha   90.00
_cell.angle_beta   90.00
_cell.angle_gamma   90.00
#
_symmetry.space_group_name_H-M   'P 1'
#
loop_
_entity.id
_entity.type
_entity.pdbx_description
1 polymer ?
#
loop_
_entity_poly.entity_id
_entity_poly.type
_entity_poly.pdbx_seq_one_letter_code
_entity_poly.pdbx_strand_id
1 'polypeptide(L)' 'MSKSTKALLYNFLGFAPIYLLLYFLIGKFTNLTGWWIPVTAAVATTILAPKFQAAKYLGEEKIFMKWLFIKGPREIK' A
#
# COMPACT_ATOMS: atom_id res chain seq x y z
N MET A 1 11.79 17.18 -0.54
CA MET A 1 10.40 16.68 -0.45
C MET A 1 9.95 16.78 1.00
N SER A 2 8.71 17.19 1.26
CA SER A 2 8.13 17.03 2.60
C SER A 2 8.03 15.54 2.94
N LYS A 3 8.09 15.17 4.23
CA LYS A 3 7.95 13.75 4.61
C LYS A 3 6.57 13.22 4.20
N SER A 4 5.57 14.09 4.14
CA SER A 4 4.26 13.83 3.54
C SER A 4 4.32 13.40 2.07
N THR A 5 5.07 14.09 1.20
CA THR A 5 5.25 13.64 -0.20
C THR A 5 6.00 12.31 -0.27
N LYS A 6 7.01 12.12 0.59
CA LYS A 6 7.76 10.85 0.67
C LYS A 6 6.86 9.69 1.09
N ALA A 7 5.97 9.90 2.07
CA ALA A 7 4.99 8.92 2.51
C ALA A 7 3.99 8.57 1.40
N LEU A 8 3.51 9.54 0.62
CA LEU A 8 2.67 9.28 -0.55
C LEU A 8 3.40 8.39 -1.57
N LEU A 9 4.66 8.69 -1.86
CA LEU A 9 5.49 7.90 -2.77
C LEU A 9 5.67 6.47 -2.26
N TYR A 10 5.88 6.28 -0.96
CA TYR A 10 5.97 4.95 -0.35
C TYR A 10 4.66 4.17 -0.38
N ASN A 11 3.51 4.82 -0.21
CA ASN A 11 2.22 4.15 -0.43
C ASN A 11 2.08 3.69 -1.88
N PHE A 12 2.44 4.53 -2.84
CA PHE A 12 2.38 4.17 -4.26
C PHE A 12 3.33 3.01 -4.60
N LEU A 13 4.58 3.08 -4.14
CA LEU A 13 5.58 2.02 -4.34
C LEU A 13 5.23 0.72 -3.60
N GLY A 14 4.52 0.80 -2.47
CA GLY A 14 3.99 -0.39 -1.78
C GLY A 14 2.78 -0.98 -2.48
N PHE A 15 1.92 -0.12 -3.04
CA PHE A 15 0.68 -0.52 -3.69
C PHE A 15 0.90 -1.08 -5.10
N ALA A 16 1.65 -0.37 -5.96
CA ALA A 16 1.79 -0.69 -7.38
C ALA A 16 2.28 -2.12 -7.69
N PRO A 17 3.38 -2.62 -7.09
CA PRO A 17 3.85 -3.99 -7.37
C PRO A 17 2.87 -5.05 -6.86
N ILE A 18 2.25 -4.84 -5.69
CA ILE A 18 1.25 -5.78 -5.14
C ILE A 18 -0.01 -5.78 -6.01
N TYR A 19 -0.45 -4.61 -6.47
CA TYR A 19 -1.58 -4.48 -7.39
C TYR A 19 -1.33 -5.19 -8.70
N LEU A 20 -0.18 -4.99 -9.33
CA LEU A 20 0.14 -5.66 -10.59
C LEU A 20 0.17 -7.18 -10.41
N LEU A 21 0.81 -7.68 -9.34
CA LEU A 21 0.81 -9.10 -9.03
C LEU A 21 -0.61 -9.65 -8.87
N LEU A 22 -1.44 -8.99 -8.05
CA LEU A 22 -2.83 -9.42 -7.81
C LEU A 22 -3.70 -9.30 -9.06
N TYR A 23 -3.49 -8.28 -9.89
CA TYR A 23 -4.21 -8.11 -11.15
C TYR A 23 -3.98 -9.30 -12.09
N PHE A 24 -2.71 -9.70 -12.29
CA PHE A 24 -2.39 -10.87 -13.12
C PHE A 24 -2.83 -12.19 -12.48
N LEU A 25 -2.70 -12.34 -11.16
CA LEU A 25 -3.18 -13.51 -10.43
C LEU A 25 -4.71 -13.65 -10.56
N ILE A 26 -5.46 -12.59 -10.31
CA ILE A 26 -6.92 -12.60 -10.40
C ILE A 26 -7.35 -12.87 -11.84
N GLY A 27 -6.76 -12.20 -12.82
CA GLY A 27 -7.09 -12.44 -14.23
C GLY A 27 -6.78 -13.86 -14.73
N LYS A 28 -5.81 -14.55 -14.11
CA LYS A 28 -5.43 -15.93 -14.49
C LYS A 28 -6.21 -17.01 -13.73
N PHE A 29 -6.43 -16.80 -12.43
CA PHE A 29 -6.96 -17.84 -11.53
C PHE A 29 -8.43 -17.67 -11.18
N THR A 30 -9.03 -16.52 -11.52
CA THR A 30 -10.46 -16.29 -11.31
C THR A 30 -11.16 -16.16 -12.65
N ASN A 31 -12.42 -16.58 -12.72
CA ASN A 31 -13.27 -16.36 -13.90
C ASN A 31 -13.87 -14.93 -13.93
N LEU A 32 -13.24 -13.97 -13.25
CA LEU A 32 -13.67 -12.57 -13.27
C LEU A 32 -13.34 -11.96 -14.62
N THR A 33 -14.27 -11.16 -15.16
CA THR A 33 -14.14 -10.54 -16.47
C THR A 33 -14.32 -9.02 -16.41
N GLY A 34 -13.73 -8.33 -17.38
CA GLY A 34 -13.84 -6.88 -17.53
C GLY A 34 -13.37 -6.12 -16.29
N TRP A 35 -14.20 -5.19 -15.81
CA TRP A 35 -13.90 -4.29 -14.70
C TRP A 35 -13.75 -4.99 -13.34
N TRP A 36 -14.21 -6.24 -13.20
CA TRP A 36 -14.07 -6.96 -11.93
C TRP A 36 -12.64 -7.37 -11.59
N ILE A 37 -11.78 -7.56 -12.59
CA ILE A 37 -10.37 -7.87 -12.38
C ILE A 37 -9.64 -6.70 -11.69
N PRO A 38 -9.61 -5.48 -12.24
CA PRO A 38 -8.93 -4.35 -11.61
C PRO A 38 -9.59 -3.92 -10.28
N VAL A 39 -10.91 -4.00 -10.16
CA VAL A 39 -11.61 -3.63 -8.91
C VAL A 39 -11.25 -4.58 -7.78
N THR A 40 -11.33 -5.89 -8.00
CA THR A 40 -10.98 -6.89 -6.98
C THR A 40 -9.50 -6.81 -6.62
N ALA A 41 -8.63 -6.62 -7.62
CA ALA A 41 -7.20 -6.43 -7.40
C ALA A 41 -6.91 -5.18 -6.55
N ALA A 42 -7.58 -4.07 -6.82
CA ALA A 42 -7.41 -2.84 -6.04
C ALA A 42 -7.84 -3.03 -4.57
N VAL A 43 -9.01 -3.63 -4.34
CA VAL A 43 -9.51 -3.89 -2.97
C VAL A 43 -8.56 -4.82 -2.23
N ALA A 44 -8.17 -5.95 -2.83
CA ALA A 44 -7.21 -6.88 -2.21
C ALA A 44 -5.87 -6.19 -1.91
N THR A 45 -5.38 -5.34 -2.83
CA THR A 45 -4.14 -4.57 -2.63
C THR A 45 -4.27 -3.59 -1.47
N THR A 46 -5.39 -2.88 -1.30
CA THR A 46 -5.54 -1.94 -0.17
C THR A 46 -5.48 -2.59 1.21
N ILE A 47 -5.78 -3.89 1.28
CA ILE A 47 -5.68 -4.70 2.50
C ILE A 47 -4.25 -5.20 2.70
N LEU A 48 -3.63 -5.70 1.62
CA LEU A 48 -2.32 -6.35 1.68
C LEU A 48 -1.14 -5.37 1.62
N ALA A 49 -1.31 -4.19 1.03
CA ALA A 49 -0.22 -3.24 0.86
C ALA A 49 0.16 -2.56 2.19
N PRO A 50 1.46 -2.31 2.41
CA PRO A 50 1.91 -1.50 3.53
C PRO A 50 1.41 -0.06 3.37
N LYS A 51 0.94 0.53 4.48
CA LYS A 51 0.44 1.90 4.54
C LYS A 51 1.47 2.78 5.23
N PHE A 52 1.86 3.87 4.57
CA PHE A 52 2.83 4.84 5.08
C PHE A 52 2.13 6.15 5.38
N GLN A 53 2.43 6.77 6.52
CA GLN A 53 1.84 8.04 6.90
C GLN A 53 2.88 8.93 7.54
N ALA A 54 2.97 10.18 7.09
CA ALA A 54 3.74 11.20 7.78
C ALA A 54 2.90 11.78 8.91
N ALA A 55 3.45 11.84 10.11
CA ALA A 55 2.81 12.43 11.29
C ALA A 55 3.84 13.24 12.07
N LYS A 56 3.38 14.35 12.68
CA LYS A 56 4.20 15.09 13.65
C LYS A 56 4.23 14.32 14.96
N TYR A 57 5.41 13.97 15.41
CA TYR A 57 5.63 13.27 16.67
C TYR A 57 6.79 13.94 17.41
N LEU A 58 6.53 14.40 18.63
CA LEU A 58 7.52 15.12 19.48
C LEU A 58 8.20 16.31 18.78
N GLY A 59 7.46 17.03 17.93
CA GLY A 59 7.98 18.20 17.20
C GLY A 59 8.69 17.88 15.87
N GLU A 60 8.98 16.61 15.58
CA GLU A 60 9.58 16.16 14.33
C GLU A 60 8.55 15.53 13.38
N GLU A 61 8.71 15.73 12.07
CA GLU A 61 7.90 15.04 11.06
C GLU A 61 8.51 13.65 10.78
N LYS A 62 7.80 12.61 11.23
CA LYS A 62 8.22 11.21 11.11
C LYS A 62 7.29 10.43 10.20
N ILE A 63 7.83 9.41 9.53
CA ILE A 63 7.03 8.52 8.67
C ILE A 63 6.81 7.22 9.44
N PHE A 64 5.56 6.81 9.58
CA PHE A 64 5.19 5.54 10.17
C PHE A 64 4.66 4.60 9.10
N MET A 65 5.02 3.32 9.20
CA MET A 65 4.56 2.25 8.32
C MET A 65 3.75 1.25 9.12
N LYS A 66 2.54 0.95 8.65
CA LYS A 66 1.69 -0.11 9.18
C LYS A 66 1.49 -1.15 8.09
N TRP A 67 1.67 -2.41 8.43
CA TRP A 67 1.46 -3.52 7.49
C TRP A 67 0.78 -4.68 8.18
N LEU A 68 -0.03 -5.43 7.45
CA LEU A 68 -0.79 -6.57 7.98
C LEU A 68 0.13 -7.65 8.56
N PHE A 69 1.33 -7.81 8.00
CA PHE A 69 2.32 -8.81 8.43
C PHE A 69 3.28 -8.33 9.52
N ILE A 70 3.15 -7.07 9.97
CA ILE A 70 4.00 -6.52 11.03
C ILE A 70 3.14 -6.08 12.20
N LYS A 71 3.51 -6.51 13.41
CA LYS A 71 2.83 -6.08 14.63
C LYS A 71 3.17 -4.62 14.94
N GLY A 72 2.16 -3.76 14.88
CA GLY A 72 2.26 -2.34 15.25
C GLY A 72 2.87 -1.44 14.15
N PRO A 73 2.77 -0.11 14.33
CA PRO A 73 3.40 0.85 13.42
C PRO A 73 4.92 0.88 13.63
N ARG A 74 5.70 0.88 12.55
CA ARG A 74 7.15 1.05 12.58
C ARG A 74 7.54 2.43 12.07
N GLU A 75 8.41 3.11 12.80
CA GLU A 75 9.02 4.35 12.35
C GLU A 75 10.01 4.05 11.22
N ILE A 76 9.93 4.84 10.15
CA ILE A 76 10.86 4.83 9.03
C ILE A 76 11.64 6.14 9.05
N LYS A 77 12.96 6.01 9.15
CA LYS A 77 13.90 7.15 9.20
C LYS A 77 13.94 7.91 7.87
#